data_AF-A0A2V0NSE9-F1
#
_entry.id   AF-A0A2V0NSE9-F1
#
_cell.length_a   1.000
_cell.length_b   1.000
_cell.length_c   1.000
_cell.angle_alpha   90.00
_cell.angle_beta   90.00
_cell.angle_gamma   90.00
#
_symmetry.space_group_name_H-M   'P 1'
#
loop_
_entity.id
_entity.type
_entity.pdbx_description
1 polymer ?
#
loop_
_entity_poly.entity_id
_entity_poly.type
_entity_poly.pdbx_seq_one_letter_code
_entity_poly.pdbx_strand_id
1 'polypeptide(L)'
;MANLAKGTTLDKVFKEASVKKLFKDLLFLAQYVGRRQGNERVLKDQVRQQFKANMHETDEAKILEQKEAAMRALGNFYFQEAERLAREKGPKRK
;
A
#
# COMPACT_ATOMS: atom_id res chain seq x y z
N MET A 1 -15.90 -32.22 4.77
CA MET A 1 -16.25 -31.08 5.65
C MET A 1 -16.33 -29.83 4.78
N ALA A 2 -17.44 -29.10 4.90
CA ALA A 2 -18.10 -28.31 3.86
C ALA A 2 -17.44 -26.95 3.52
N ASN A 3 -17.63 -26.56 2.25
CA ASN A 3 -17.71 -25.21 1.67
C ASN A 3 -16.60 -24.18 1.95
N LEU A 4 -15.62 -24.21 1.03
CA LEU A 4 -15.19 -23.10 0.18
C LEU A 4 -15.98 -21.77 0.37
N ALA A 5 -15.55 -20.92 1.29
CA ALA A 5 -15.91 -19.50 1.33
C ALA A 5 -15.12 -18.71 0.28
N LYS A 6 -15.17 -19.15 -1.00
CA LYS A 6 -14.57 -18.40 -2.12
C LYS A 6 -15.46 -17.20 -2.42
N GLY A 7 -15.01 -16.03 -1.99
CA GLY A 7 -15.66 -14.74 -2.24
C GLY A 7 -15.84 -13.96 -0.95
N THR A 8 -14.75 -13.64 -0.27
CA THR A 8 -14.80 -12.75 0.90
C THR A 8 -15.06 -11.32 0.46
N THR A 9 -15.67 -10.52 1.34
CA THR A 9 -15.86 -9.06 1.12
C THR A 9 -14.53 -8.37 0.78
N LEU A 10 -13.41 -8.86 1.31
CA LEU A 10 -12.07 -8.33 1.01
C LEU A 10 -11.68 -8.58 -0.46
N ASP A 11 -11.89 -9.78 -0.98
CA ASP A 11 -11.60 -10.10 -2.39
C ASP A 11 -12.33 -9.15 -3.32
N LYS A 12 -13.57 -8.80 -2.98
CA LYS A 12 -14.37 -7.83 -3.73
C LYS A 12 -13.78 -6.42 -3.68
N VAL A 13 -13.43 -5.92 -2.49
CA VAL A 13 -12.78 -4.61 -2.30
C VAL A 13 -11.48 -4.53 -3.10
N PHE A 14 -10.68 -5.59 -3.06
CA PHE A 14 -9.38 -5.64 -3.74
C PHE A 14 -9.52 -5.77 -5.26
N LYS A 15 -10.50 -6.53 -5.74
CA LYS A 15 -10.83 -6.60 -7.17
C LYS A 15 -11.28 -5.22 -7.69
N GLU A 16 -12.10 -4.52 -6.92
CA GLU A 16 -12.64 -3.18 -7.24
C GLU A 16 -11.61 -2.05 -7.06
N ALA A 17 -10.54 -2.25 -6.30
CA ALA A 17 -9.51 -1.25 -6.09
C ALA A 17 -8.86 -0.81 -7.41
N SER A 18 -8.90 0.50 -7.69
CA SER A 18 -8.32 1.09 -8.89
C SER A 18 -6.80 1.08 -8.83
N VAL A 19 -6.16 0.39 -9.79
CA VAL A 19 -4.70 0.32 -9.94
C VAL A 19 -4.09 1.72 -10.08
N LYS A 20 -4.74 2.61 -10.84
CA LYS A 20 -4.29 4.00 -11.01
C LYS A 20 -4.31 4.78 -9.70
N LYS A 21 -5.28 4.51 -8.81
CA LYS A 21 -5.33 5.13 -7.49
C LYS A 21 -4.21 4.59 -6.59
N LEU A 22 -4.04 3.27 -6.53
CA LEU A 22 -2.96 2.64 -5.76
C LEU A 22 -1.58 3.15 -6.18
N PHE A 23 -1.34 3.32 -7.48
CA PHE A 23 -0.10 3.89 -8.00
C PHE A 23 0.15 5.31 -7.47
N LYS A 24 -0.87 6.20 -7.55
CA LYS A 24 -0.75 7.57 -7.07
C LYS A 24 -0.51 7.62 -5.56
N ASP A 25 -1.29 6.86 -4.79
CA ASP A 25 -1.18 6.81 -3.33
C ASP A 25 0.22 6.32 -2.90
N LEU A 26 0.76 5.29 -3.57
CA LEU A 26 2.11 4.78 -3.29
C LEU A 26 3.21 5.77 -3.71
N LEU A 27 3.02 6.54 -4.79
CA LEU A 27 3.95 7.60 -5.15
C LEU A 27 3.97 8.73 -4.12
N PHE A 28 2.82 9.12 -3.59
CA PHE A 28 2.74 10.10 -2.51
C PHE A 28 3.41 9.58 -1.24
N LEU A 29 3.17 8.32 -0.90
CA LEU A 29 3.82 7.67 0.23
C LEU A 29 5.34 7.64 0.06
N ALA A 30 5.84 7.18 -1.08
CA ALA A 30 7.27 7.12 -1.39
C ALA A 30 7.91 8.52 -1.33
N GLN A 31 7.22 9.55 -1.82
CA GLN A 31 7.66 10.92 -1.70
C GLN A 31 7.74 11.38 -0.24
N TYR A 32 6.69 11.15 0.55
CA TYR A 32 6.64 11.56 1.94
C TYR A 32 7.74 10.89 2.76
N VAL A 33 7.84 9.56 2.69
CA VAL A 33 8.86 8.78 3.41
C VAL A 33 10.25 9.16 2.93
N GLY A 34 10.44 9.26 1.61
CA GLY A 34 11.75 9.51 1.05
C GLY A 34 12.26 10.93 1.27
N ARG A 35 11.39 11.92 1.43
CA ARG A 35 11.80 13.26 1.88
C ARG A 35 12.33 13.25 3.31
N ARG A 36 11.72 12.46 4.20
CA ARG A 36 12.18 12.29 5.59
C ARG A 36 13.50 11.52 5.69
N GLN A 37 13.75 10.60 4.75
CA GLN A 37 14.94 9.75 4.74
C GLN A 37 16.06 10.23 3.79
N GLY A 38 15.82 11.26 2.97
CA GLY A 38 16.79 11.76 1.99
C GLY A 38 16.92 10.89 0.71
N ASN A 39 15.99 9.98 0.45
CA ASN A 39 16.03 9.02 -0.66
C ASN A 39 14.75 9.03 -1.54
N GLU A 40 14.01 10.14 -1.58
CA GLU A 40 12.75 10.30 -2.37
C GLU A 40 12.83 9.71 -3.78
N ARG A 41 13.88 10.06 -4.53
CA ARG A 41 14.02 9.62 -5.93
C ARG A 41 14.06 8.09 -6.03
N VAL A 42 14.86 7.45 -5.17
CA VAL A 42 15.04 6.00 -5.16
C VAL A 42 13.71 5.30 -4.88
N LEU A 43 12.98 5.72 -3.84
CA LEU A 43 11.70 5.10 -3.48
C LEU A 43 10.64 5.28 -4.57
N LYS A 44 10.55 6.47 -5.19
CA LYS A 44 9.60 6.70 -6.29
C LYS A 44 9.95 5.88 -7.52
N ASP A 45 11.23 5.72 -7.82
CA ASP A 45 11.67 4.92 -8.95
C ASP A 45 11.39 3.42 -8.72
N GLN A 46 11.55 2.92 -7.49
CA GLN A 46 11.14 1.55 -7.13
C GLN A 46 9.64 1.31 -7.35
N VAL A 47 8.78 2.25 -6.91
CA VAL A 47 7.32 2.15 -7.16
C VAL A 47 7.04 2.13 -8.66
N ARG A 48 7.63 3.04 -9.44
CA ARG A 48 7.45 3.07 -10.91
C ARG A 48 7.91 1.78 -11.58
N GLN A 49 9.06 1.25 -11.19
CA GLN A 49 9.61 0.02 -11.74
C GLN A 49 8.69 -1.17 -11.46
N GLN A 50 8.16 -1.31 -10.24
CA GLN A 50 7.23 -2.39 -9.90
C GLN A 50 5.94 -2.33 -10.73
N PHE A 51 5.35 -1.15 -10.90
CA PHE A 51 4.15 -0.99 -11.74
C PHE A 51 4.46 -1.21 -13.22
N LYS A 52 5.61 -0.77 -13.72
CA LYS A 52 6.02 -0.98 -15.11
C LYS A 52 6.27 -2.47 -15.40
N ALA A 53 6.90 -3.19 -14.48
CA ALA A 53 7.21 -4.62 -14.62
C ALA A 53 5.94 -5.49 -14.70
N ASN A 54 4.84 -5.06 -14.06
CA ASN A 54 3.58 -5.79 -14.02
C ASN A 54 2.47 -5.14 -14.87
N MET A 55 2.81 -4.19 -15.76
CA MET A 55 1.84 -3.40 -16.53
C MET A 55 0.98 -4.23 -17.49
N HIS A 56 1.50 -5.38 -17.93
CA HIS A 56 0.83 -6.31 -18.84
C HIS A 56 0.48 -7.63 -18.16
N GLU A 57 0.45 -7.66 -16.82
CA GLU A 57 0.02 -8.83 -16.10
C GLU A 57 -1.45 -9.15 -16.42
N THR A 58 -1.74 -10.42 -16.67
CA THR A 58 -3.09 -10.92 -17.02
C THR A 58 -3.59 -11.94 -16.02
N ASP A 59 -2.72 -12.50 -15.17
CA ASP A 59 -3.13 -13.42 -14.11
C ASP A 59 -3.89 -12.65 -13.02
N GLU A 60 -5.21 -12.93 -12.92
CA GLU A 60 -6.10 -12.31 -11.94
C GLU A 60 -5.64 -12.55 -10.49
N ALA A 61 -5.09 -13.73 -10.19
CA ALA A 61 -4.65 -14.07 -8.83
C ALA A 61 -3.43 -13.24 -8.44
N LYS A 62 -2.46 -13.12 -9.35
CA LYS A 62 -1.27 -12.29 -9.14
C LYS A 62 -1.60 -10.81 -9.04
N ILE A 63 -2.51 -10.30 -9.88
CA ILE A 63 -2.98 -8.91 -9.79
C ILE A 63 -3.62 -8.66 -8.42
N LEU A 64 -4.46 -9.58 -7.96
CA LEU A 64 -5.10 -9.47 -6.65
C LEU A 64 -4.06 -9.42 -5.54
N GLU A 65 -3.11 -10.35 -5.52
CA GLU A 65 -2.03 -10.40 -4.53
C GLU A 65 -1.20 -9.09 -4.51
N GLN A 66 -0.87 -8.54 -5.68
CA GLN A 66 -0.14 -7.28 -5.79
C GLN A 66 -0.95 -6.09 -5.26
N LYS A 67 -2.24 -6.05 -5.57
CA LYS A 67 -3.14 -5.02 -5.02
C LYS A 67 -3.22 -5.13 -3.50
N GLU A 68 -3.37 -6.34 -2.97
CA GLU A 68 -3.38 -6.57 -1.52
C GLU A 68 -2.10 -6.11 -0.86
N ALA A 69 -0.94 -6.46 -1.42
CA ALA A 69 0.35 -6.03 -0.91
C ALA A 69 0.46 -4.49 -0.89
N ALA A 70 0.03 -3.81 -1.95
CA ALA A 70 -0.01 -2.35 -2.03
C ALA A 70 -0.92 -1.73 -0.95
N MET A 71 -2.13 -2.27 -0.76
CA MET A 71 -3.06 -1.78 0.25
C MET A 71 -2.57 -2.03 1.68
N ARG A 72 -1.97 -3.19 1.94
CA ARG A 72 -1.32 -3.49 3.23
C ARG A 72 -0.18 -2.50 3.52
N ALA A 73 0.66 -2.19 2.52
CA ALA A 73 1.73 -1.22 2.68
C ALA A 73 1.20 0.18 3.05
N LEU A 74 0.15 0.66 2.35
CA LEU A 74 -0.51 1.93 2.67
C LEU A 74 -1.12 1.92 4.08
N GLY A 75 -1.86 0.86 4.43
CA GLY A 75 -2.49 0.71 5.74
C GLY A 75 -1.48 0.70 6.88
N ASN A 76 -0.41 -0.09 6.76
CA ASN A 76 0.66 -0.17 7.75
C ASN A 76 1.31 1.19 7.98
N PHE A 77 1.58 1.93 6.90
CA PHE A 77 2.16 3.26 7.01
C PHE A 77 1.22 4.23 7.73
N TYR A 78 -0.04 4.32 7.32
CA TYR A 78 -1.00 5.24 7.96
C TYR A 78 -1.20 4.91 9.43
N PHE A 79 -1.24 3.62 9.77
CA PHE A 79 -1.34 3.19 11.15
C PHE A 79 -0.11 3.63 11.98
N GLN A 80 1.11 3.36 11.50
CA GLN A 80 2.34 3.79 12.18
C GLN A 80 2.42 5.31 12.34
N GLU A 81 2.00 6.07 11.32
CA GLU A 81 2.02 7.53 11.36
C GLU A 81 0.95 8.07 12.33
N ALA A 82 -0.22 7.44 12.41
CA ALA A 82 -1.23 7.76 13.43
C ALA A 82 -0.71 7.50 14.84
N GLU A 83 -0.03 6.37 15.07
CA GLU A 83 0.60 6.06 16.36
C GLU A 83 1.69 7.09 16.71
N ARG A 84 2.53 7.49 15.74
CA ARG A 84 3.57 8.52 15.93
C ARG A 84 2.94 9.84 16.38
N LEU A 85 1.90 10.29 15.68
CA LEU A 85 1.20 11.54 16.00
C LEU A 85 0.49 11.48 17.36
N ALA A 86 -0.09 10.33 17.72
CA ALA A 86 -0.71 10.13 19.03
C ALA A 86 0.33 10.20 20.17
N ARG A 87 1.52 9.61 19.97
CA ARG A 87 2.63 9.69 20.93
C ARG A 87 3.16 11.12 21.09
N GLU A 88 3.27 11.88 20.00
CA GLU A 88 3.73 13.28 20.04
C GLU A 88 2.76 14.22 20.75
N LYS A 89 1.45 13.94 20.68
CA LYS A 89 0.41 14.68 21.39
C LYS A 89 0.17 14.20 22.83
N GLY A 90 0.72 13.06 23.20
CA GLY A 90 0.59 12.51 24.55
C GLY A 90 1.36 13.33 25.60
N PRO A 91 0.97 13.24 26.89
CA PRO A 91 1.69 13.96 27.94
C PRO A 91 3.16 13.54 27.95
N LYS A 92 4.08 14.51 27.91
CA LYS A 92 5.50 14.25 28.12
C LYS A 92 5.65 13.61 29.51
N ARG A 93 6.08 12.35 29.57
CA ARG A 93 6.43 11.71 30.83
C ARG A 93 7.54 12.57 31.45
N LYS A 94 7.22 13.21 32.59
CA LYS A 94 8.18 13.95 33.41
C LYS A 94 9.20 12.98 34.01
#